data_AF-A0A3G3C729-F1
#
_entry.id   AF-A0A3G3C729-F1
#
_cell.length_a   1.000
_cell.length_b   1.000
_cell.length_c   1.000
_cell.angle_alpha   90.00
_cell.angle_beta   90.00
_cell.angle_gamma   90.00
#
_symmetry.space_group_name_H-M   'P 1'
#
loop_
_entity.id
_entity.type
_entity.pdbx_description
1 polymer ?
#
loop_
_entity_poly.entity_id
_entity_poly.type
_entity_poly.pdbx_seq_one_letter_code
_entity_poly.pdbx_strand_id
1 'polypeptide(L)'
;MKMVFWLMIFSACSVVMSESEHIMSVLMGIEILSIGVYSMMVSILAFNGGVMFCLVFLTLAVCEAVLGLSILVSVAKSYGKEKSPSFFLLKF
;
A
#
# COMPACT_ATOMS: atom_id res chain seq x y z
N MET A 1 -11.33 -13.40 -16.21
CA MET A 1 -11.02 -12.96 -14.83
C MET A 1 -9.54 -12.65 -14.60
N LYS A 2 -8.58 -13.53 -14.92
CA LYS A 2 -7.13 -13.24 -14.74
C LYS A 2 -6.67 -11.91 -15.34
N MET A 3 -7.11 -11.57 -16.55
CA MET A 3 -6.75 -10.31 -17.21
C MET A 3 -7.18 -9.06 -16.43
N VAL A 4 -8.33 -9.10 -15.75
CA VAL A 4 -8.83 -7.97 -14.94
C VAL A 4 -7.94 -7.74 -13.71
N PHE A 5 -7.43 -8.81 -13.09
CA PHE A 5 -6.51 -8.69 -11.95
C PHE A 5 -5.16 -8.08 -12.36
N TRP A 6 -4.61 -8.50 -13.51
CA TRP A 6 -3.40 -7.90 -14.05
C TRP A 6 -3.58 -6.42 -14.38
N LEU A 7 -4.73 -6.03 -14.93
CA LEU A 7 -5.06 -4.63 -15.19
C LEU A 7 -5.14 -3.81 -13.89
N MET A 8 -5.79 -4.32 -12.84
CA MET A 8 -5.86 -3.66 -11.54
C MET A 8 -4.47 -3.42 -10.92
N ILE A 9 -3.59 -4.42 -10.96
CA ILE A 9 -2.23 -4.31 -10.43
C ILE A 9 -1.43 -3.28 -11.24
N PHE A 10 -1.53 -3.32 -12.57
CA PHE A 10 -0.83 -2.39 -13.45
C PHE A 10 -1.30 -0.95 -13.26
N SER A 11 -2.61 -0.72 -13.12
CA SER A 11 -3.14 0.61 -12.82
C SER A 11 -2.70 1.11 -11.45
N ALA A 12 -2.70 0.24 -10.43
CA ALA A 12 -2.26 0.61 -9.08
C ALA A 12 -0.77 1.00 -9.07
N CYS A 13 0.08 0.21 -9.75
CA CYS A 13 1.49 0.52 -9.90
C CYS A 13 1.70 1.84 -10.65
N SER A 14 0.94 2.09 -11.71
CA SER A 14 1.03 3.32 -12.49
C SER A 14 0.71 4.57 -11.64
N VAL A 15 -0.32 4.49 -10.78
CA VAL A 15 -0.70 5.56 -9.85
C VAL A 15 0.38 5.82 -8.80
N VAL A 16 0.99 4.76 -8.26
CA VAL A 16 2.10 4.88 -7.30
C VAL A 16 3.32 5.55 -7.93
N MET A 17 3.57 5.30 -9.22
CA MET A 17 4.69 5.92 -9.95
C MET A 17 4.42 7.38 -10.34
N SER A 18 3.16 7.77 -10.59
CA SER A 18 2.82 9.12 -11.04
C SER A 18 2.70 10.12 -9.90
N GLU A 19 2.24 9.70 -8.72
CA GLU A 19 1.90 10.59 -7.60
C GLU A 19 2.99 10.59 -6.52
N SER A 20 4.22 10.99 -6.86
CA SER A 20 5.33 11.04 -5.90
C SER A 20 5.30 12.24 -4.94
N GLU A 21 4.41 13.20 -5.17
CA GLU A 21 4.38 14.47 -4.43
C GLU A 21 3.53 14.40 -3.15
N HIS A 22 2.48 13.57 -3.17
CA HIS A 22 1.58 13.36 -2.04
C HIS A 22 1.76 11.95 -1.48
N ILE A 23 2.46 11.85 -0.34
CA ILE A 23 2.71 10.56 0.33
C ILE A 23 1.39 9.82 0.65
N MET A 24 0.30 10.56 0.87
CA MET A 24 -1.03 9.97 1.09
C MET A 24 -1.54 9.21 -0.16
N SER A 25 -1.29 9.73 -1.36
CA SER A 25 -1.66 9.07 -2.63
C SER A 25 -0.85 7.79 -2.84
N VAL A 26 0.44 7.80 -2.47
CA VAL A 26 1.30 6.61 -2.49
C VAL A 26 0.77 5.53 -1.54
N LEU A 27 0.36 5.91 -0.33
CA LEU A 27 -0.19 4.97 0.67
C LEU A 27 -1.46 4.28 0.16
N MET A 28 -2.38 5.04 -0.42
CA MET A 28 -3.63 4.50 -1.00
C MET A 28 -3.34 3.57 -2.19
N GLY A 29 -2.30 3.86 -2.98
CA GLY A 29 -1.86 2.97 -4.07
C GLY A 29 -1.34 1.61 -3.57
N ILE A 30 -0.64 1.59 -2.44
CA ILE A 30 -0.14 0.34 -1.82
C ILE A 30 -1.31 -0.51 -1.26
N GLU A 31 -2.33 0.10 -0.66
CA GLU A 31 -3.52 -0.62 -0.20
C GLU A 31 -4.26 -1.28 -1.38
N ILE A 32 -4.46 -0.57 -2.48
CA ILE A 32 -5.11 -1.11 -3.70
C ILE A 32 -4.29 -2.28 -4.27
N LEU A 33 -2.96 -2.18 -4.24
CA LEU A 33 -2.07 -3.27 -4.66
C LEU A 33 -2.21 -4.52 -3.77
N SER A 34 -2.30 -4.33 -2.45
CA SER A 34 -2.48 -5.44 -1.49
C SER A 34 -3.82 -6.19 -1.69
N ILE A 35 -4.89 -5.46 -2.00
CA ILE A 35 -6.21 -6.03 -2.32
C ILE A 35 -6.17 -6.79 -3.66
N GLY A 36 -5.45 -6.26 -4.65
CA GLY A 36 -5.25 -6.94 -5.94
C GLY A 36 -4.54 -8.29 -5.79
N VAL A 37 -3.49 -8.35 -4.96
CA VAL A 37 -2.75 -9.58 -4.64
C VAL A 37 -3.63 -10.55 -3.84
N TYR A 38 -4.38 -10.07 -2.83
CA TYR A 38 -5.32 -10.88 -2.08
C TYR A 38 -6.36 -11.54 -2.98
N SER A 39 -6.94 -10.79 -3.92
CA SER A 39 -7.94 -11.33 -4.86
C SER A 39 -7.36 -12.42 -5.77
N MET A 40 -6.11 -12.26 -6.21
CA MET A 40 -5.40 -13.29 -6.96
C MET A 40 -5.13 -14.54 -6.11
N MET A 41 -4.72 -14.37 -4.85
CA MET A 41 -4.48 -15.48 -3.92
C MET A 41 -5.76 -16.26 -3.64
N VAL A 42 -6.87 -15.58 -3.38
CA VAL A 42 -8.18 -16.23 -3.17
C VAL A 42 -8.59 -17.01 -4.42
N SER A 43 -8.43 -16.45 -5.63
CA SER A 43 -8.75 -17.17 -6.88
C SER A 43 -7.94 -18.46 -7.08
N ILE A 44 -6.73 -18.56 -6.51
CA ILE A 44 -5.85 -19.72 -6.66
C ILE A 44 -6.07 -20.72 -5.52
N LEU A 45 -6.21 -20.24 -4.28
CA LEU A 45 -6.32 -21.06 -3.07
C LEU A 45 -7.74 -21.46 -2.68
N ALA A 46 -8.78 -20.85 -3.29
CA ALA A 46 -10.18 -21.15 -2.96
C ALA A 46 -10.53 -22.63 -3.10
N PHE A 47 -9.90 -23.35 -4.03
CA PHE A 47 -10.16 -24.78 -4.25
C PHE A 47 -9.47 -25.71 -3.25
N ASN A 48 -8.47 -25.22 -2.49
CA ASN A 48 -7.60 -26.08 -1.68
C ASN A 48 -7.71 -25.80 -0.17
N GLY A 49 -8.77 -25.12 0.27
CA GLY A 49 -8.98 -24.77 1.69
C GLY A 49 -8.00 -23.71 2.24
N GLY A 50 -7.19 -23.09 1.38
CA GLY A 50 -6.16 -22.10 1.76
C GLY A 50 -6.71 -20.72 2.16
N VAL A 51 -8.01 -20.59 2.44
CA VAL A 51 -8.65 -19.32 2.78
C VAL A 51 -8.11 -18.74 4.08
N MET A 52 -7.74 -19.59 5.05
CA MET A 52 -7.12 -19.15 6.31
C MET A 52 -5.77 -18.45 6.07
N PHE A 53 -4.99 -18.94 5.10
CA PHE A 53 -3.73 -18.29 4.72
C PHE A 53 -3.98 -16.92 4.07
N CYS A 54 -5.03 -16.80 3.25
CA CYS A 54 -5.42 -15.53 2.64
C CYS A 54 -5.84 -14.48 3.70
N LEU A 55 -6.54 -14.90 4.76
CA LEU A 55 -6.92 -14.02 5.86
C LEU A 55 -5.70 -13.54 6.66
N VAL A 56 -4.75 -14.42 6.96
CA VAL A 56 -3.50 -14.04 7.63
C VAL A 56 -2.72 -13.03 6.78
N PHE A 57 -2.59 -13.26 5.47
CA PHE A 57 -1.97 -12.31 4.55
C PHE A 57 -2.65 -10.93 4.59
N LEU A 58 -3.98 -10.90 4.58
CA LEU A 58 -4.74 -9.65 4.64
C LEU A 58 -4.49 -8.88 5.94
N THR A 59 -4.42 -9.57 7.09
CA THR A 59 -4.12 -8.92 8.38
C THR A 59 -2.72 -8.30 8.42
N LEU A 60 -1.71 -9.01 7.87
CA LEU A 60 -0.35 -8.48 7.78
C LEU A 60 -0.29 -7.25 6.87
N ALA A 61 -1.00 -7.27 5.74
CA ALA A 61 -1.08 -6.12 4.83
C ALA A 61 -1.70 -4.88 5.49
N VAL A 62 -2.77 -5.04 6.27
CA VAL A 62 -3.40 -3.93 7.01
C VAL A 62 -2.47 -3.41 8.12
N CYS A 63 -1.72 -4.28 8.81
CA CYS A 63 -0.75 -3.84 9.80
C CYS A 63 0.34 -2.96 9.20
N GLU A 64 0.90 -3.34 8.05
CA GLU A 64 1.88 -2.52 7.32
C GLU A 64 1.30 -1.18 6.87
N ALA A 65 0.04 -1.16 6.41
CA ALA A 65 -0.64 0.08 6.03
C ALA A 65 -0.82 1.04 7.22
N VAL A 66 -1.23 0.52 8.40
CA VAL A 66 -1.36 1.31 9.64
C VAL A 66 -0.01 1.84 10.11
N LEU A 67 1.06 1.04 10.01
CA LEU A 67 2.42 1.50 10.29
C LEU A 67 2.83 2.64 9.34
N GLY A 68 2.61 2.49 8.04
CA GLY A 68 2.83 3.55 7.05
C GLY A 68 2.07 4.84 7.36
N LEU A 69 0.81 4.73 7.78
CA LEU A 69 -0.02 5.87 8.14
C LEU A 69 0.47 6.55 9.42
N SER A 70 0.89 5.77 10.42
CA SER A 70 1.43 6.30 11.69
C SER A 70 2.71 7.12 11.49
N ILE A 71 3.57 6.69 10.56
CA ILE A 71 4.77 7.42 10.15
C ILE A 71 4.37 8.70 9.42
N LEU A 72 3.43 8.62 8.48
CA LEU A 72 2.93 9.78 7.74
C LEU A 72 2.38 10.87 8.68
N VAL A 73 1.57 10.50 9.67
CA VAL A 73 1.02 11.43 10.67
C VAL A 73 2.13 12.03 11.54
N SER A 74 3.12 11.23 11.94
CA SER A 74 4.27 11.70 12.71
C SER A 74 5.06 12.75 11.94
N VAL A 75 5.25 12.55 10.63
CA VAL A 75 5.92 13.53 9.79
C VAL A 75 5.04 14.76 9.56
N ALA A 76 3.76 14.61 9.26
CA ALA A 76 2.84 15.74 9.10
C ALA A 76 2.82 16.66 10.33
N LYS A 77 2.92 16.09 11.55
CA LYS A 77 3.00 16.86 12.80
C LYS A 77 4.30 17.67 12.93
N SER A 78 5.44 17.15 12.46
CA SER A 78 6.73 17.86 12.47
C SER A 78 6.78 19.00 11.46
N TYR A 79 6.13 18.85 10.30
CA TYR A 79 6.13 19.87 9.22
C TYR A 79 5.32 21.13 9.57
N GLY A 80 4.38 21.03 10.51
CA GLY A 80 3.60 22.18 10.98
C GLY A 80 4.37 23.19 11.84
N LYS A 81 5.58 22.85 12.31
CA LYS A 81 6.36 23.71 13.24
C LYS A 81 7.48 24.52 12.59
N GLU A 82 7.93 24.16 11.38
CA GLU A 82 9.07 24.79 10.74
C GLU A 82 8.92 24.76 9.21
N LYS A 83 8.86 25.97 8.61
CA LYS A 83 8.74 26.16 7.16
C LYS A 83 10.03 25.73 6.47
N SER A 84 10.11 24.46 6.06
CA SER A 84 10.85 23.94 4.89
C SER A 84 10.82 22.42 4.90
N PRO A 85 10.56 21.75 3.77
CA PRO A 85 10.46 20.30 3.73
C PRO A 85 11.84 19.64 3.69
N SER A 86 12.53 19.59 4.82
CA SER A 86 13.76 18.80 4.95
C SER A 86 13.41 17.32 5.18
N PHE A 87 12.72 16.69 4.21
CA PHE A 87 12.61 15.23 4.14
C PHE A 87 13.98 14.59 3.83
N PHE A 88 14.96 15.41 3.42
CA PHE A 88 16.30 15.02 3.02
C PHE A 88 17.33 14.96 4.17
N LEU A 89 16.90 15.06 5.43
CA LEU A 89 17.83 14.99 6.59
C LEU A 89 18.21 13.56 7.01
N LEU A 90 17.80 12.56 6.23
CA LEU A 90 18.46 11.24 6.18
C LEU A 90 19.40 11.18 4.97
N LYS A 91 20.27 12.18 4.86
CA LYS A 91 21.51 12.01 4.11
C LYS A 91 22.40 11.15 5.02
N PHE A 92 22.62 9.91 4.60
CA PHE A 92 23.66 9.03 5.13
C PHE A 92 24.98 9.78 5.32
#